data_AF-D8RHY5-F1
#
_entry.id   AF-D8RHY5-F1
#
_cell.length_a   1.000
_cell.length_b   1.000
_cell.length_c   1.000
_cell.angle_alpha   90.00
_cell.angle_beta   90.00
_cell.angle_gamma   90.00
#
_symmetry.space_group_name_H-M   'P 1'
#
loop_
_entity.id
_entity.type
_entity.pdbx_description
1 polymer ?
#
loop_
_entity_poly.entity_id
_entity_poly.type
_entity_poly.pdbx_seq_one_letter_code
_entity_poly.pdbx_strand_id
1 'polypeptide(L)'
;MGSIAGEEERQGAGDCGGCCGIGRVYVKEDDPSQPAQWRECSLGFSEICKAELVPDALFQAKIDADGAGAAVDDAKCAWLRSQLIGSGYELSTPFGKRDLFYADYTASGRCLFHIESFITQNIMPFYGNTHAEDSFVGDTTSFLVNESTRYLKHSLGATADDALLFCGSGCTAAVKRLQEVMGLAVPSILRDRVVKTLKDEERWVVFIGPFEHHSNLLSWRQSLAEVVEVPTNKQGLLDVEFLEKALADPKFAGRPKLGSFSACSNVTGILADTRAIARQLHRHGALACFDFASCGPYVRIEMRAGELDGYDAIALSPHKFVGGPGTPGLLLINKNLYLLRDKAPSTPGGGAVDFVNGYTEEDTLYLRDIEAREDAGTPPILQKIKAALAFWIKEEMGYELIESREQYFITTALKRLSANPNVMLLGNTEAKRAAILSFLVYATEPGDQVLEKRKILQGRFIVKLLDDLFGIQSRGGCSCAGPYGHALLNVDHNVSIKLRDAIQRGYGGVRLGWARLNFAYFMSIEEFEFVLSAIEFVAEYGQRFIPLYEFNWRSGAWTFMPEFKSKYAALAEEEKLEDELPEVKHKTYLETAISIAKLLPEHPQERDVPKYIDPVLVDFRV
;
A
#
# COMPACT_ATOMS: atom_id res chain seq x y z
N MET A 1 -72.90 -10.12 6.65
CA MET A 1 -73.30 -9.14 7.68
C MET A 1 -72.03 -8.64 8.34
N GLY A 2 -71.57 -7.39 8.20
CA GLY A 2 -72.01 -6.26 7.41
C GLY A 2 -70.79 -5.43 7.00
N SER A 3 -70.94 -4.69 5.90
CA SER A 3 -70.01 -3.66 5.42
C SER A 3 -70.21 -2.37 6.19
N ILE A 4 -69.15 -1.58 6.40
CA ILE A 4 -69.19 -0.13 6.20
C ILE A 4 -67.82 0.30 5.64
N ALA A 5 -67.87 0.96 4.48
CA ALA A 5 -66.77 1.67 3.84
C ALA A 5 -66.63 3.08 4.44
N GLY A 6 -65.43 3.63 4.41
CA GLY A 6 -65.14 5.03 4.71
C GLY A 6 -63.69 5.35 4.36
N GLU A 7 -63.49 5.85 3.14
CA GLU A 7 -62.28 6.58 2.74
C GLU A 7 -62.17 7.85 3.57
N GLU A 8 -61.02 8.09 4.18
CA GLU A 8 -60.55 9.42 4.56
C GLU A 8 -59.04 9.48 4.30
N GLU A 9 -58.67 10.27 3.28
CA GLU A 9 -57.31 10.76 3.07
C GLU A 9 -56.80 11.42 4.34
N ARG A 10 -55.75 10.87 4.95
CA ARG A 10 -54.88 11.63 5.85
C ARG A 10 -53.61 12.00 5.12
N GLN A 11 -53.63 13.18 4.51
CA GLN A 11 -52.45 14.01 4.36
C GLN A 11 -51.85 14.28 5.75
N GLY A 12 -50.81 13.54 6.08
CA GLY A 12 -49.91 13.82 7.20
C GLY A 12 -48.61 14.38 6.67
N ALA A 13 -48.61 15.65 6.28
CA ALA A 13 -47.39 16.44 6.23
C ALA A 13 -46.93 16.67 7.67
N GLY A 14 -45.73 16.22 7.99
CA GLY A 14 -45.10 16.35 9.30
C GLY A 14 -43.61 16.11 9.16
N ASP A 15 -42.99 16.91 8.30
CA ASP A 15 -41.63 17.43 8.43
C ASP A 15 -40.69 16.54 9.26
N CYS A 16 -39.97 15.63 8.59
CA CYS A 16 -38.75 15.07 9.15
C CYS A 16 -37.73 16.21 9.18
N GLY A 17 -37.88 17.06 10.20
CA GLY A 17 -37.06 18.23 10.43
C GLY A 17 -35.60 17.86 10.33
N GLY A 18 -34.88 18.63 9.52
CA GLY A 18 -33.45 18.47 9.33
C GLY A 18 -32.73 18.44 10.67
N CYS A 19 -32.28 17.26 11.07
CA CYS A 19 -31.09 17.14 11.88
C CYS A 19 -29.90 17.16 10.92
N CYS A 20 -29.53 18.36 10.46
CA CYS A 20 -28.11 18.67 10.33
C CYS A 20 -27.54 18.61 11.76
N GLY A 21 -27.28 17.39 12.23
CA GLY A 21 -26.68 17.15 13.53
C GLY A 21 -25.26 17.69 13.49
N ILE A 22 -25.10 18.91 13.97
CA ILE A 22 -23.81 19.42 14.41
C ILE A 22 -23.38 18.48 15.54
N GLY A 23 -22.54 17.50 15.25
CA GLY A 23 -22.04 16.58 16.27
C GLY A 23 -21.17 17.33 17.27
N ARG A 24 -21.30 16.93 18.53
CA ARG A 24 -20.60 17.54 19.66
C ARG A 24 -19.24 16.88 19.81
N VAL A 25 -18.17 17.53 19.36
CA VAL A 25 -16.81 17.06 19.68
C VAL A 25 -16.30 17.84 20.87
N TYR A 26 -15.73 17.12 21.84
CA TYR A 26 -15.25 17.68 23.08
C TYR A 26 -13.72 17.77 23.03
N VAL A 27 -13.21 19.00 23.09
CA VAL A 27 -11.76 19.29 23.11
C VAL A 27 -11.32 19.49 24.55
N LYS A 28 -10.18 18.90 24.92
CA LYS A 28 -9.59 19.06 26.24
C LYS A 28 -8.88 20.41 26.33
N GLU A 29 -9.21 21.23 27.33
CA GLU A 29 -8.43 22.42 27.63
C GLU A 29 -7.12 22.03 28.33
N ASP A 30 -5.98 22.40 27.73
CA ASP A 30 -4.65 22.16 28.29
C ASP A 30 -4.31 23.20 29.37
N ASP A 31 -4.92 23.05 30.56
CA ASP A 31 -4.45 23.64 31.81
C ASP A 31 -4.04 22.51 32.78
N PRO A 32 -2.74 22.22 32.97
CA PRO A 32 -2.27 21.17 33.88
C PRO A 32 -2.52 21.46 35.37
N SER A 33 -3.01 22.66 35.71
CA SER A 33 -3.37 23.06 37.08
C SER A 33 -4.86 22.90 37.41
N GLN A 34 -5.69 22.49 36.44
CA GLN A 34 -7.13 22.31 36.62
C GLN A 34 -7.62 20.91 36.20
N PRO A 35 -8.78 20.45 36.71
CA PRO A 35 -9.45 19.27 36.17
C PRO A 35 -9.68 19.45 34.66
N ALA A 36 -9.51 18.39 33.87
CA ALA A 36 -9.72 18.45 32.43
C ALA A 36 -11.11 19.02 32.09
N GLN A 37 -11.14 20.23 31.53
CA GLN A 37 -12.36 20.86 31.03
C GLN A 37 -12.51 20.48 29.56
N TRP A 38 -13.73 20.13 29.18
CA TRP A 38 -14.05 19.64 27.84
C TRP A 38 -15.04 20.61 27.19
N ARG A 39 -14.67 21.20 26.06
CA ARG A 39 -15.52 22.18 25.36
C ARG A 39 -16.25 21.56 24.18
N GLU A 40 -17.56 21.77 24.10
CA GLU A 40 -18.40 21.42 22.96
C GLU A 40 -18.01 22.27 21.73
N CYS A 41 -17.61 21.61 20.64
CA CYS A 41 -17.31 22.22 19.35
C CYS A 41 -18.31 21.78 18.28
N SER A 42 -18.80 22.75 17.52
CA SER A 42 -19.74 22.59 16.40
C SER A 42 -19.05 22.44 15.03
N LEU A 43 -17.84 21.90 15.02
CA LEU A 43 -16.93 21.90 13.88
C LEU A 43 -17.05 20.60 13.07
N GLY A 44 -16.93 20.67 11.74
CA GLY A 44 -16.81 19.50 10.87
C GLY A 44 -15.48 18.77 11.05
N PHE A 45 -15.36 17.53 10.56
CA PHE A 45 -14.16 16.69 10.76
C PHE A 45 -12.85 17.39 10.40
N SER A 46 -12.79 18.07 9.26
CA SER A 46 -11.60 18.81 8.82
C SER A 46 -11.26 19.98 9.75
N GLU A 47 -12.26 20.66 10.31
CA GLU A 47 -12.06 21.78 11.22
C GLU A 47 -11.57 21.30 12.58
N ILE A 48 -12.07 20.15 13.07
CA ILE A 48 -11.54 19.47 14.27
C ILE A 48 -10.08 19.07 14.05
N CYS A 49 -9.77 18.47 12.90
CA CYS A 49 -8.40 18.08 12.56
C CYS A 49 -7.49 19.31 12.50
N LYS A 50 -7.92 20.40 11.87
CA LYS A 50 -7.13 21.64 11.78
C LYS A 50 -6.84 22.26 13.14
N ALA A 51 -7.83 22.32 14.03
CA ALA A 51 -7.68 22.88 15.36
C ALA A 51 -6.70 22.08 16.25
N GLU A 52 -6.63 20.75 16.05
CA GLU A 52 -5.97 19.85 17.01
C GLU A 52 -4.69 19.17 16.48
N LEU A 53 -4.53 19.02 15.16
CA LEU A 53 -3.48 18.15 14.58
C LEU A 53 -2.32 18.87 13.90
N VAL A 54 -2.47 20.14 13.51
CA VAL A 54 -1.42 20.87 12.79
C VAL A 54 -1.22 22.27 13.38
N PRO A 55 0.01 22.80 13.38
CA PRO A 55 0.23 24.20 13.71
C PRO A 55 -0.49 25.10 12.69
N ASP A 56 -1.47 25.88 13.17
CA ASP A 56 -2.30 26.77 12.34
C ASP A 56 -1.48 27.63 11.37
N ALA A 57 -0.34 28.17 11.80
CA ALA A 57 0.51 29.03 10.99
C ALA A 57 1.15 28.34 9.76
N LEU A 58 1.38 27.03 9.80
CA LEU A 58 2.09 26.29 8.75
C LEU A 58 1.15 25.80 7.64
N PHE A 59 -0.09 25.46 8.00
CA PHE A 59 -1.08 24.89 7.08
C PHE A 59 -2.13 25.91 6.62
N GLN A 60 -2.22 27.09 7.24
CA GLN A 60 -3.07 28.21 6.78
C GLN A 60 -2.35 29.25 5.91
N ALA A 61 -1.02 29.16 5.74
CA ALA A 61 -0.26 30.10 4.92
C ALA A 61 -0.73 30.00 3.45
N LYS A 62 -1.44 31.04 2.97
CA LYS A 62 -1.79 31.17 1.55
C LYS A 62 -0.51 31.36 0.74
N ILE A 63 -0.37 30.57 -0.32
CA ILE A 63 0.72 30.70 -1.29
C ILE A 63 0.49 32.01 -2.06
N ASP A 64 1.15 33.07 -1.64
CA ASP A 64 1.33 34.25 -2.49
C ASP A 64 2.45 33.95 -3.50
N ALA A 65 2.19 34.30 -4.76
CA ALA A 65 3.08 34.05 -5.88
C ALA A 65 4.34 34.92 -5.77
N ASP A 66 5.42 34.37 -5.18
CA ASP A 66 6.84 34.63 -5.47
C ASP A 66 7.71 33.96 -4.39
N GLY A 67 8.30 32.79 -4.68
CA GLY A 67 9.34 32.12 -3.86
C GLY A 67 8.93 31.58 -2.48
N ALA A 68 7.84 32.06 -1.88
CA ALA A 68 7.37 31.65 -0.56
C ALA A 68 6.79 30.21 -0.53
N GLY A 69 6.25 29.72 -1.64
CA GLY A 69 5.64 28.39 -1.73
C GLY A 69 6.61 27.24 -1.45
N ALA A 70 7.83 27.29 -2.00
CA ALA A 70 8.83 26.25 -1.80
C ALA A 70 9.31 26.15 -0.34
N ALA A 71 9.46 27.29 0.34
CA ALA A 71 9.84 27.31 1.75
C ALA A 71 8.72 26.76 2.66
N VAL A 72 7.45 27.03 2.33
CA VAL A 72 6.29 26.46 3.03
C VAL A 72 6.21 24.95 2.81
N ASP A 73 6.42 24.49 1.59
CA ASP A 73 6.43 23.07 1.22
C ASP A 73 7.53 22.30 1.95
N ASP A 74 8.76 22.82 1.98
CA ASP A 74 9.86 22.23 2.72
C ASP A 74 9.58 22.20 4.24
N ALA A 75 8.95 23.25 4.78
CA ALA A 75 8.54 23.30 6.18
C ALA A 75 7.43 22.29 6.51
N LYS A 76 6.45 22.09 5.62
CA LYS A 76 5.44 21.01 5.74
C LYS A 76 6.08 19.63 5.74
N CYS A 77 7.01 19.36 4.82
CA CYS A 77 7.75 18.11 4.79
C CYS A 77 8.59 17.91 6.06
N ALA A 78 9.25 18.97 6.56
CA ALA A 78 10.02 18.93 7.80
C ALA A 78 9.15 18.64 9.03
N TRP A 79 7.97 19.27 9.10
CA TRP A 79 6.99 18.97 10.14
C TRP A 79 6.53 17.51 10.07
N LEU A 80 6.19 17.01 8.87
CA LEU A 80 5.75 15.63 8.72
C LEU A 80 6.84 14.63 9.15
N ARG A 81 8.12 14.90 8.80
CA ARG A 81 9.26 14.10 9.28
C ARG A 81 9.40 14.11 10.80
N SER A 82 9.21 15.26 11.45
CA SER A 82 9.31 15.36 12.90
C SER A 82 8.19 14.62 13.63
N GLN A 83 7.08 14.33 12.94
CA GLN A 83 5.96 13.57 13.48
C GLN A 83 6.09 12.05 13.37
N LEU A 84 7.09 11.53 12.65
CA LEU A 84 7.27 10.10 12.51
C LEU A 84 7.65 9.48 13.86
N ILE A 85 6.84 8.55 14.35
CA ILE A 85 7.17 7.81 15.57
C ILE A 85 8.40 6.91 15.29
N GLY A 86 9.41 7.06 16.14
CA GLY A 86 10.71 6.40 15.97
C GLY A 86 11.71 7.19 15.10
N SER A 87 11.40 8.44 14.74
CA SER A 87 12.38 9.36 14.17
C SER A 87 13.53 9.60 15.16
N GLY A 88 14.77 9.61 14.66
CA GLY A 88 15.98 9.75 15.48
C GLY A 88 16.36 8.50 16.30
N TYR A 89 15.70 7.36 16.08
CA TYR A 89 16.08 6.11 16.75
C TYR A 89 17.38 5.55 16.17
N GLU A 90 18.31 5.13 17.04
CA GLU A 90 19.57 4.50 16.63
C GLU A 90 19.50 2.97 16.72
N LEU A 91 19.87 2.31 15.63
CA LEU A 91 20.04 0.86 15.52
C LEU A 91 21.44 0.46 15.98
N SER A 92 21.53 -0.59 16.80
CA SER A 92 22.81 -1.26 17.05
C SER A 92 23.08 -2.28 15.94
N THR A 93 24.07 -1.98 15.10
CA THR A 93 24.47 -2.84 13.97
C THR A 93 25.81 -3.53 14.26
N PRO A 94 26.23 -4.51 13.44
CA PRO A 94 27.59 -5.04 13.50
C PRO A 94 28.70 -4.02 13.27
N PHE A 95 28.37 -2.86 12.68
CA PHE A 95 29.30 -1.79 12.32
C PHE A 95 29.11 -0.53 13.17
N GLY A 96 28.53 -0.65 14.36
CA GLY A 96 28.29 0.46 15.28
C GLY A 96 26.85 0.97 15.25
N LYS A 97 26.61 2.14 15.84
CA LYS A 97 25.30 2.78 15.85
C LYS A 97 24.96 3.38 14.49
N ARG A 98 23.72 3.19 14.01
CA ARG A 98 23.21 3.79 12.76
C ARG A 98 21.84 4.38 12.98
N ASP A 99 21.59 5.57 12.47
CA ASP A 99 20.25 6.16 12.48
C ASP A 99 19.28 5.26 11.69
N LEU A 100 18.08 5.03 12.24
CA LEU A 100 17.04 4.25 11.58
C LEU A 100 16.47 5.07 10.43
N PHE A 101 16.82 4.70 9.20
CA PHE A 101 16.32 5.34 8.00
C PHE A 101 15.26 4.47 7.30
N TYR A 102 13.99 4.87 7.34
CA TYR A 102 12.91 4.04 6.78
C TYR A 102 12.62 4.36 5.30
N ALA A 103 12.85 3.38 4.41
CA ALA A 103 12.66 3.51 2.97
C ALA A 103 11.78 2.39 2.35
N ASP A 104 10.86 1.80 3.13
CA ASP A 104 9.90 0.75 2.68
C ASP A 104 8.43 1.21 2.84
N TYR A 105 8.15 2.50 2.63
CA TYR A 105 6.78 3.06 2.65
C TYR A 105 5.84 2.40 1.62
N THR A 106 6.37 1.84 0.53
CA THR A 106 5.59 1.03 -0.42
C THR A 106 4.93 -0.19 0.24
N ALA A 107 5.56 -0.74 1.29
CA ALA A 107 4.99 -1.85 2.05
C ALA A 107 4.00 -1.37 3.11
N SER A 108 4.37 -0.37 3.90
CA SER A 108 3.52 0.22 4.94
C SER A 108 4.03 1.62 5.30
N GLY A 109 3.11 2.52 5.63
CA GLY A 109 3.46 3.79 6.24
C GLY A 109 4.00 3.63 7.66
N ARG A 110 4.42 4.74 8.25
CA ARG A 110 4.82 4.86 9.66
C ARG A 110 3.74 5.61 10.43
N CYS A 111 3.59 5.34 11.72
CA CYS A 111 2.66 6.07 12.57
C CYS A 111 3.12 7.52 12.79
N LEU A 112 2.16 8.43 12.99
CA LEU A 112 2.42 9.83 13.30
C LEU A 112 2.05 10.14 14.74
N PHE A 113 2.95 10.80 15.47
CA PHE A 113 2.76 11.12 16.88
C PHE A 113 1.47 11.90 17.12
N HIS A 114 1.15 12.89 16.28
CA HIS A 114 -0.07 13.69 16.42
C HIS A 114 -1.34 12.86 16.19
N ILE A 115 -1.37 11.96 15.21
CA ILE A 115 -2.53 11.08 14.98
C ILE A 115 -2.73 10.15 16.18
N GLU A 116 -1.68 9.49 16.66
CA GLU A 116 -1.82 8.58 17.82
C GLU A 116 -2.21 9.35 19.08
N SER A 117 -1.64 10.54 19.28
CA SER A 117 -1.95 11.39 20.43
C SER A 117 -3.40 11.86 20.39
N PHE A 118 -3.88 12.34 19.25
CA PHE A 118 -5.27 12.75 19.08
C PHE A 118 -6.25 11.61 19.30
N ILE A 119 -5.98 10.42 18.75
CA ILE A 119 -6.83 9.25 19.02
C ILE A 119 -6.85 8.95 20.53
N THR A 120 -5.68 8.94 21.17
CA THR A 120 -5.55 8.61 22.60
C THR A 120 -6.19 9.65 23.51
N GLN A 121 -6.07 10.94 23.16
CA GLN A 121 -6.44 12.05 24.03
C GLN A 121 -7.83 12.60 23.72
N ASN A 122 -8.31 12.55 22.49
CA ASN A 122 -9.57 13.20 22.07
C ASN A 122 -10.66 12.19 21.68
N ILE A 123 -10.32 10.95 21.31
CA ILE A 123 -11.31 9.95 20.88
C ILE A 123 -11.50 8.86 21.94
N MET A 124 -10.43 8.21 22.40
CA MET A 124 -10.53 7.10 23.34
C MET A 124 -11.26 7.43 24.66
N PRO A 125 -11.16 8.64 25.24
CA PRO A 125 -11.90 8.97 26.47
C PRO A 125 -13.43 8.94 26.32
N PHE A 126 -13.95 9.11 25.10
CA PHE A 126 -15.38 9.12 24.80
C PHE A 126 -15.81 7.93 23.94
N TYR A 127 -14.98 6.89 23.87
CA TYR A 127 -15.25 5.72 23.06
C TYR A 127 -16.49 4.95 23.56
N GLY A 128 -17.46 4.77 22.66
CA GLY A 128 -18.64 3.94 22.84
C GLY A 128 -18.86 3.05 21.62
N ASN A 129 -19.61 1.96 21.79
CA ASN A 129 -20.02 1.16 20.64
C ASN A 129 -21.05 1.97 19.81
N THR A 130 -20.92 1.96 18.48
CA THR A 130 -21.78 2.72 17.56
C THR A 130 -23.22 2.21 17.51
N HIS A 131 -23.49 1.04 18.09
CA HIS A 131 -24.86 0.50 18.22
C HIS A 131 -25.58 0.96 19.50
N ALA A 132 -25.01 1.92 20.25
CA ALA A 132 -25.54 2.41 21.53
C ALA A 132 -25.73 3.94 21.52
N GLU A 133 -26.37 4.46 20.48
CA GLU A 133 -26.53 5.91 20.22
C GLU A 133 -27.38 6.64 21.26
N ASP A 134 -28.16 5.93 22.09
CA ASP A 134 -28.86 6.51 23.23
C ASP A 134 -27.89 7.03 24.32
N SER A 135 -26.64 6.56 24.30
CA SER A 135 -25.59 6.98 25.23
C SER A 135 -24.70 8.05 24.60
N PHE A 136 -24.27 9.01 25.43
CA PHE A 136 -23.37 10.08 25.00
C PHE A 136 -22.12 9.58 24.24
N VAL A 137 -21.47 8.54 24.76
CA VAL A 137 -20.25 7.98 24.15
C VAL A 137 -20.53 7.21 22.85
N GLY A 138 -21.68 6.55 22.76
CA GLY A 138 -22.14 5.87 21.54
C GLY A 138 -22.46 6.87 20.44
N ASP A 139 -23.28 7.88 20.74
CA ASP A 139 -23.63 8.98 19.82
C ASP A 139 -22.39 9.70 19.28
N THR A 140 -21.49 10.12 20.18
CA THR A 140 -20.25 10.81 19.81
C THR A 140 -19.39 9.96 18.86
N THR A 141 -19.25 8.66 19.17
CA THR A 141 -18.43 7.77 18.37
C THR A 141 -19.08 7.47 17.01
N SER A 142 -20.40 7.27 16.95
CA SER A 142 -21.17 7.13 15.71
C SER A 142 -21.02 8.35 14.82
N PHE A 143 -21.14 9.55 15.39
CA PHE A 143 -20.92 10.80 14.66
C PHE A 143 -19.53 10.85 14.02
N LEU A 144 -18.47 10.60 14.80
CA LEU A 144 -17.08 10.64 14.28
C LEU A 144 -16.85 9.62 13.17
N VAL A 145 -17.43 8.42 13.27
CA VAL A 145 -17.34 7.39 12.21
C VAL A 145 -18.07 7.84 10.94
N ASN A 146 -19.27 8.42 11.07
CA ASN A 146 -20.05 8.92 9.95
C ASN A 146 -19.34 10.08 9.25
N GLU A 147 -18.79 11.02 10.00
CA GLU A 147 -17.97 12.11 9.46
C GLU A 147 -16.71 11.61 8.76
N SER A 148 -16.00 10.65 9.38
CA SER A 148 -14.81 10.02 8.79
C SER A 148 -15.14 9.33 7.47
N THR A 149 -16.28 8.64 7.41
CA THR A 149 -16.78 7.96 6.20
C THR A 149 -17.11 8.98 5.12
N ARG A 150 -17.83 10.06 5.45
CA ARG A 150 -18.14 11.15 4.50
C ARG A 150 -16.87 11.82 3.98
N TYR A 151 -15.90 12.06 4.85
CA TYR A 151 -14.62 12.65 4.48
C TYR A 151 -13.87 11.76 3.48
N LEU A 152 -13.73 10.46 3.76
CA LEU A 152 -13.10 9.50 2.85
C LEU A 152 -13.83 9.42 1.49
N LYS A 153 -15.18 9.41 1.50
CA LYS A 153 -15.98 9.43 0.27
C LYS A 153 -15.69 10.68 -0.56
N HIS A 154 -15.67 11.85 0.08
CA HIS A 154 -15.33 13.11 -0.58
C HIS A 154 -13.92 13.09 -1.16
N SER A 155 -12.91 12.66 -0.39
CA SER A 155 -11.52 12.53 -0.81
C SER A 155 -11.31 11.61 -2.02
N LEU A 156 -12.21 10.66 -2.23
CA LEU A 156 -12.19 9.71 -3.35
C LEU A 156 -13.08 10.13 -4.51
N GLY A 157 -13.73 11.30 -4.45
CA GLY A 157 -14.67 11.78 -5.46
C GLY A 157 -15.91 10.90 -5.60
N ALA A 158 -16.34 10.27 -4.51
CA ALA A 158 -17.55 9.44 -4.47
C ALA A 158 -18.82 10.30 -4.51
N THR A 159 -19.88 9.73 -5.09
CA THR A 159 -21.21 10.32 -5.20
C THR A 159 -22.22 9.59 -4.30
N ALA A 160 -23.49 10.00 -4.38
CA ALA A 160 -24.58 9.30 -3.68
C ALA A 160 -24.82 7.87 -4.22
N ASP A 161 -24.38 7.58 -5.44
CA ASP A 161 -24.51 6.27 -6.08
C ASP A 161 -23.36 5.30 -5.73
N ASP A 162 -22.44 5.75 -4.88
CA ASP A 162 -21.29 4.97 -4.44
C ASP A 162 -21.40 4.58 -2.96
N ALA A 163 -20.86 3.41 -2.62
CA ALA A 163 -20.80 2.86 -1.28
C ALA A 163 -19.35 2.58 -0.87
N LEU A 164 -18.94 3.08 0.30
CA LEU A 164 -17.63 2.86 0.89
C LEU A 164 -17.71 1.74 1.95
N LEU A 165 -17.00 0.65 1.70
CA LEU A 165 -16.93 -0.51 2.59
C LEU A 165 -15.57 -0.55 3.31
N PHE A 166 -15.62 -0.62 4.64
CA PHE A 166 -14.45 -0.86 5.47
C PHE A 166 -14.25 -2.37 5.61
N CYS A 167 -13.16 -2.85 5.01
CA CYS A 167 -12.87 -4.26 4.89
C CYS A 167 -11.90 -4.71 6.00
N GLY A 168 -11.50 -5.99 5.95
CA GLY A 168 -10.37 -6.48 6.75
C GLY A 168 -9.03 -5.84 6.35
N SER A 169 -7.92 -6.55 6.54
CA SER A 169 -6.60 -5.95 6.34
C SER A 169 -6.25 -5.65 4.88
N GLY A 170 -6.19 -4.36 4.54
CA GLY A 170 -5.67 -3.83 3.28
C GLY A 170 -6.49 -4.20 2.03
N CYS A 171 -5.90 -3.93 0.86
CA CYS A 171 -6.53 -4.13 -0.44
C CYS A 171 -6.89 -5.61 -0.69
N THR A 172 -6.16 -6.56 -0.09
CA THR A 172 -6.52 -7.99 -0.14
C THR A 172 -7.95 -8.26 0.34
N ALA A 173 -8.33 -7.66 1.48
CA ALA A 173 -9.68 -7.80 2.00
C ALA A 173 -10.71 -7.03 1.15
N ALA A 174 -10.32 -5.90 0.58
CA ALA A 174 -11.17 -5.13 -0.34
C ALA A 174 -11.49 -5.91 -1.63
N VAL A 175 -10.49 -6.48 -2.30
CA VAL A 175 -10.71 -7.31 -3.51
C VAL A 175 -11.54 -8.54 -3.17
N LYS A 176 -11.30 -9.16 -2.01
CA LYS A 176 -12.13 -10.28 -1.54
C LYS A 176 -13.58 -9.86 -1.30
N ARG A 177 -13.81 -8.73 -0.62
CA ARG A 177 -15.15 -8.19 -0.38
C ARG A 177 -15.87 -7.88 -1.68
N LEU A 178 -15.17 -7.33 -2.68
CA LEU A 178 -15.73 -7.10 -4.01
C LEU A 178 -16.26 -8.40 -4.63
N GLN A 179 -15.49 -9.48 -4.54
CA GLN A 179 -15.96 -10.80 -5.01
C GLN A 179 -17.17 -11.31 -4.24
N GLU A 180 -17.25 -11.06 -2.93
CA GLU A 180 -18.37 -11.50 -2.10
C GLU A 180 -19.66 -10.76 -2.47
N VAL A 181 -19.61 -9.42 -2.56
CA VAL A 181 -20.80 -8.61 -2.91
C VAL A 181 -21.26 -8.81 -4.36
N MET A 182 -20.38 -9.29 -5.23
CA MET A 182 -20.70 -9.68 -6.61
C MET A 182 -21.09 -11.17 -6.75
N GLY A 183 -21.08 -11.96 -5.68
CA GLY A 183 -21.41 -13.40 -5.75
C GLY A 183 -20.36 -14.26 -6.46
N LEU A 184 -19.10 -13.81 -6.56
CA LEU A 184 -17.98 -14.49 -7.21
C LEU A 184 -17.10 -15.27 -6.23
N ALA A 185 -17.31 -15.07 -4.94
CA ALA A 185 -16.61 -15.74 -3.86
C ALA A 185 -17.24 -17.11 -3.54
N VAL A 186 -16.39 -18.13 -3.40
CA VAL A 186 -16.79 -19.45 -2.91
C VAL A 186 -15.63 -20.05 -2.09
N PRO A 187 -15.89 -20.88 -1.06
CA PRO A 187 -14.84 -21.65 -0.43
C PRO A 187 -14.07 -22.51 -1.45
N SER A 188 -12.75 -22.55 -1.35
CA SER A 188 -11.87 -23.22 -2.32
C SER A 188 -12.22 -24.69 -2.55
N ILE A 189 -12.66 -25.39 -1.50
CA ILE A 189 -13.08 -26.80 -1.54
C ILE A 189 -14.33 -27.05 -2.40
N LEU A 190 -15.17 -26.02 -2.64
CA LEU A 190 -16.38 -26.12 -3.44
C LEU A 190 -16.22 -25.53 -4.85
N ARG A 191 -15.14 -24.77 -5.09
CA ARG A 191 -14.95 -23.98 -6.31
C ARG A 191 -15.16 -24.79 -7.58
N ASP A 192 -14.44 -25.91 -7.73
CA ASP A 192 -14.51 -26.71 -8.95
C ASP A 192 -15.88 -27.34 -9.18
N ARG A 193 -16.63 -27.60 -8.11
CA ARG A 193 -18.02 -28.09 -8.22
C ARG A 193 -18.94 -26.99 -8.71
N VAL A 194 -18.85 -25.78 -8.13
CA VAL A 194 -19.69 -24.64 -8.50
C VAL A 194 -19.39 -24.17 -9.93
N VAL A 195 -18.11 -24.06 -10.31
CA VAL A 195 -17.73 -23.68 -11.68
C VAL A 195 -18.30 -24.65 -12.71
N LYS A 196 -18.36 -25.96 -12.42
CA LYS A 196 -18.97 -26.96 -13.32
C LYS A 196 -20.49 -26.85 -13.45
N THR A 197 -21.16 -26.18 -12.52
CA THR A 197 -22.62 -25.99 -12.55
C THR A 197 -23.05 -24.68 -13.19
N LEU A 198 -22.15 -23.70 -13.30
CA LEU A 198 -22.42 -22.42 -13.96
C LEU A 198 -22.45 -22.61 -15.48
N LYS A 199 -23.39 -21.93 -16.14
CA LYS A 199 -23.32 -21.73 -17.59
C LYS A 199 -22.25 -20.70 -17.92
N ASP A 200 -21.75 -20.73 -19.15
CA ASP A 200 -20.70 -19.78 -19.57
C ASP A 200 -21.20 -18.33 -19.49
N GLU A 201 -22.47 -18.06 -19.81
CA GLU A 201 -23.09 -16.73 -19.75
C GLU A 201 -23.17 -16.16 -18.31
N GLU A 202 -23.23 -17.04 -17.31
CA GLU A 202 -23.27 -16.67 -15.88
C GLU A 202 -21.86 -16.42 -15.32
N ARG A 203 -20.83 -16.90 -16.03
CA ARG A 203 -19.46 -16.86 -15.56
C ARG A 203 -18.75 -15.59 -16.01
N TRP A 204 -18.46 -14.73 -15.04
CA TRP A 204 -17.71 -13.49 -15.24
C TRP A 204 -16.35 -13.73 -15.90
N VAL A 205 -15.95 -12.79 -16.76
CA VAL A 205 -14.59 -12.71 -17.33
C VAL A 205 -13.87 -11.54 -16.69
N VAL A 206 -12.75 -11.82 -16.01
CA VAL A 206 -11.95 -10.82 -15.31
C VAL A 206 -10.61 -10.65 -16.02
N PHE A 207 -10.38 -9.46 -16.56
CA PHE A 207 -9.11 -9.06 -17.18
C PHE A 207 -8.21 -8.45 -16.12
N ILE A 208 -6.97 -8.91 -16.02
CA ILE A 208 -6.00 -8.41 -15.05
C ILE A 208 -4.68 -8.02 -15.73
N GLY A 209 -3.98 -7.06 -15.15
CA GLY A 209 -2.74 -6.53 -15.72
C GLY A 209 -1.53 -7.47 -15.58
N PRO A 210 -0.39 -7.09 -16.17
CA PRO A 210 0.82 -7.90 -16.13
C PRO A 210 1.64 -7.73 -14.84
N PHE A 211 1.42 -6.65 -14.09
CA PHE A 211 2.20 -6.31 -12.90
C PHE A 211 1.36 -6.34 -11.61
N GLU A 212 0.33 -7.18 -11.57
CA GLU A 212 -0.56 -7.30 -10.41
C GLU A 212 0.16 -7.84 -9.18
N HIS A 213 -0.17 -7.24 -8.03
CA HIS A 213 0.11 -7.83 -6.74
C HIS A 213 -0.65 -9.15 -6.57
N HIS A 214 -0.11 -10.11 -5.80
CA HIS A 214 -0.76 -11.40 -5.56
C HIS A 214 -2.20 -11.28 -5.07
N SER A 215 -2.53 -10.24 -4.30
CA SER A 215 -3.89 -9.94 -3.85
C SER A 215 -4.87 -9.65 -4.99
N ASN A 216 -4.39 -9.09 -6.10
CA ASN A 216 -5.19 -8.79 -7.29
C ASN A 216 -4.97 -9.81 -8.43
N LEU A 217 -4.29 -10.91 -8.17
CA LEU A 217 -4.08 -12.02 -9.12
C LEU A 217 -4.69 -13.32 -8.58
N LEU A 218 -4.17 -13.78 -7.44
CA LEU A 218 -4.56 -15.07 -6.86
C LEU A 218 -6.01 -15.05 -6.39
N SER A 219 -6.48 -13.90 -5.89
CA SER A 219 -7.86 -13.71 -5.48
C SER A 219 -8.82 -14.01 -6.64
N TRP A 220 -8.59 -13.41 -7.82
CA TRP A 220 -9.41 -13.67 -9.01
C TRP A 220 -9.24 -15.09 -9.56
N ARG A 221 -8.01 -15.63 -9.58
CA ARG A 221 -7.77 -17.03 -10.00
C ARG A 221 -8.53 -18.04 -9.13
N GLN A 222 -8.74 -17.73 -7.84
CA GLN A 222 -9.47 -18.57 -6.89
C GLN A 222 -10.96 -18.21 -6.77
N SER A 223 -11.45 -17.22 -7.53
CA SER A 223 -12.87 -16.90 -7.65
C SER A 223 -13.59 -17.82 -8.63
N LEU A 224 -14.90 -17.62 -8.80
CA LEU A 224 -15.72 -18.28 -9.83
C LEU A 224 -15.48 -17.76 -11.25
N ALA A 225 -14.80 -16.62 -11.41
CA ALA A 225 -14.54 -16.01 -12.71
C ALA A 225 -13.61 -16.83 -13.60
N GLU A 226 -13.65 -16.55 -14.90
CA GLU A 226 -12.58 -16.86 -15.84
C GLU A 226 -11.62 -15.68 -15.90
N VAL A 227 -10.33 -15.93 -15.69
CA VAL A 227 -9.31 -14.88 -15.62
C VAL A 227 -8.54 -14.81 -16.93
N VAL A 228 -8.40 -13.61 -17.48
CA VAL A 228 -7.58 -13.30 -18.65
C VAL A 228 -6.44 -12.38 -18.21
N GLU A 229 -5.22 -12.88 -18.29
CA GLU A 229 -4.00 -12.13 -17.94
C GLU A 229 -3.50 -11.35 -19.15
N VAL A 230 -3.51 -10.02 -19.06
CA VAL A 230 -2.97 -9.13 -20.09
C VAL A 230 -1.46 -9.06 -19.93
N PRO A 231 -0.66 -9.36 -20.96
CA PRO A 231 0.79 -9.36 -20.87
C PRO A 231 1.37 -7.94 -20.90
N THR A 232 2.70 -7.85 -20.72
CA THR A 232 3.42 -6.63 -21.07
C THR A 232 3.67 -6.56 -22.58
N ASN A 233 3.64 -5.34 -23.13
CA ASN A 233 4.15 -5.06 -24.46
C ASN A 233 5.70 -5.10 -24.48
N LYS A 234 6.30 -4.81 -25.65
CA LYS A 234 7.76 -4.80 -25.84
C LYS A 234 8.49 -3.78 -24.97
N GLN A 235 7.80 -2.76 -24.48
CA GLN A 235 8.32 -1.73 -23.60
C GLN A 235 8.17 -2.10 -22.12
N GLY A 236 7.65 -3.28 -21.78
CA GLY A 236 7.40 -3.69 -20.40
C GLY A 236 6.19 -2.98 -19.76
N LEU A 237 5.32 -2.36 -20.56
CA LEU A 237 4.09 -1.68 -20.12
C LEU A 237 2.87 -2.55 -20.43
N LEU A 238 1.69 -2.21 -19.90
CA LEU A 238 0.44 -2.91 -20.22
C LEU A 238 0.22 -2.99 -21.74
N ASP A 239 -0.04 -4.19 -22.26
CA ASP A 239 -0.39 -4.38 -23.67
C ASP A 239 -1.87 -4.04 -23.91
N VAL A 240 -2.13 -2.78 -24.25
CA VAL A 240 -3.47 -2.25 -24.53
C VAL A 240 -4.09 -2.90 -25.78
N GLU A 241 -3.29 -3.23 -26.78
CA GLU A 241 -3.78 -3.88 -28.01
C GLU A 241 -4.24 -5.31 -27.72
N PHE A 242 -3.49 -6.04 -26.89
CA PHE A 242 -3.93 -7.35 -26.39
C PHE A 242 -5.24 -7.22 -25.61
N LEU A 243 -5.34 -6.26 -24.68
CA LEU A 243 -6.54 -6.03 -23.89
C LEU A 243 -7.75 -5.78 -24.80
N GLU A 244 -7.62 -4.92 -25.80
CA GLU A 244 -8.69 -4.63 -26.77
C GLU A 244 -9.16 -5.89 -27.51
N LYS A 245 -8.22 -6.68 -28.03
CA LYS A 245 -8.55 -7.95 -28.72
C LYS A 245 -9.23 -8.93 -27.79
N ALA A 246 -8.75 -9.05 -26.55
CA ALA A 246 -9.30 -9.96 -25.56
C ALA A 246 -10.72 -9.54 -25.12
N LEU A 247 -10.99 -8.23 -25.00
CA LEU A 247 -12.33 -7.71 -24.70
C LEU A 247 -13.33 -7.97 -25.83
N ALA A 248 -12.86 -7.93 -27.09
CA ALA A 248 -13.64 -8.18 -28.30
C ALA A 248 -13.76 -9.67 -28.69
N ASP A 249 -13.10 -10.57 -27.98
CA ASP A 249 -13.07 -12.00 -28.33
C ASP A 249 -14.51 -12.58 -28.31
N PRO A 250 -14.98 -13.19 -29.42
CA PRO A 250 -16.30 -13.82 -29.50
C PRO A 250 -16.56 -14.89 -28.42
N LYS A 251 -15.50 -15.52 -27.89
CA LYS A 251 -15.59 -16.46 -26.76
C LYS A 251 -16.25 -15.84 -25.53
N PHE A 252 -16.10 -14.53 -25.34
CA PHE A 252 -16.62 -13.81 -24.19
C PHE A 252 -17.89 -13.00 -24.51
N ALA A 253 -18.49 -13.18 -25.69
CA ALA A 253 -19.73 -12.51 -26.05
C ALA A 253 -20.88 -12.94 -25.11
N GLY A 254 -21.71 -11.97 -24.68
CA GLY A 254 -22.85 -12.22 -23.80
C GLY A 254 -22.52 -12.48 -22.33
N ARG A 255 -21.24 -12.50 -21.95
CA ARG A 255 -20.77 -12.71 -20.57
C ARG A 255 -20.52 -11.37 -19.86
N PRO A 256 -20.74 -11.27 -18.54
CA PRO A 256 -20.36 -10.08 -17.79
C PRO A 256 -18.82 -9.98 -17.70
N LYS A 257 -18.30 -8.77 -17.90
CA LYS A 257 -16.86 -8.51 -18.01
C LYS A 257 -16.42 -7.46 -17.00
N LEU A 258 -15.23 -7.64 -16.44
CA LEU A 258 -14.62 -6.70 -15.49
C LEU A 258 -13.11 -6.65 -15.72
N GLY A 259 -12.52 -5.46 -15.70
CA GLY A 259 -11.09 -5.24 -15.59
C GLY A 259 -10.70 -4.97 -14.14
N SER A 260 -9.68 -5.66 -13.63
CA SER A 260 -9.12 -5.42 -12.30
C SER A 260 -7.62 -5.18 -12.42
N PHE A 261 -7.22 -3.90 -12.42
CA PHE A 261 -5.85 -3.49 -12.72
C PHE A 261 -5.20 -2.75 -11.56
N SER A 262 -3.91 -3.00 -11.33
CA SER A 262 -3.09 -2.17 -10.44
C SER A 262 -2.90 -0.78 -11.06
N ALA A 263 -3.27 0.27 -10.32
CA ALA A 263 -3.01 1.65 -10.73
C ALA A 263 -1.51 2.00 -10.69
N CYS A 264 -0.74 1.27 -9.88
CA CYS A 264 0.70 1.41 -9.75
C CYS A 264 1.36 0.09 -9.40
N SER A 265 2.42 -0.27 -10.12
CA SER A 265 3.25 -1.44 -9.81
C SER A 265 3.95 -1.26 -8.46
N ASN A 266 3.69 -2.14 -7.50
CA ASN A 266 4.41 -2.16 -6.22
C ASN A 266 5.90 -2.58 -6.34
N VAL A 267 6.30 -3.02 -7.54
CA VAL A 267 7.69 -3.40 -7.86
C VAL A 267 8.41 -2.22 -8.49
N THR A 268 7.90 -1.73 -9.61
CA THR A 268 8.63 -0.78 -10.48
C THR A 268 8.21 0.68 -10.28
N GLY A 269 7.12 0.91 -9.54
CA GLY A 269 6.50 2.23 -9.39
C GLY A 269 5.72 2.69 -10.61
N ILE A 270 5.79 1.98 -11.75
CA ILE A 270 5.14 2.39 -13.01
C ILE A 270 3.65 2.62 -12.76
N LEU A 271 3.19 3.81 -13.14
CA LEU A 271 1.79 4.22 -13.08
C LEU A 271 1.07 3.77 -14.34
N ALA A 272 -0.07 3.11 -14.16
CA ALA A 272 -0.97 2.81 -15.25
C ALA A 272 -1.77 4.07 -15.63
N ASP A 273 -2.08 4.26 -16.92
CA ASP A 273 -3.10 5.22 -17.34
C ASP A 273 -4.49 4.62 -17.05
N THR A 274 -4.89 4.67 -15.79
CA THR A 274 -6.13 4.10 -15.29
C THR A 274 -7.35 4.65 -16.01
N ARG A 275 -7.32 5.92 -16.41
CA ARG A 275 -8.39 6.57 -17.17
C ARG A 275 -8.48 6.01 -18.59
N ALA A 276 -7.36 5.82 -19.29
CA ALA A 276 -7.37 5.19 -20.60
C ALA A 276 -7.84 3.73 -20.53
N ILE A 277 -7.41 2.98 -19.52
CA ILE A 277 -7.86 1.60 -19.30
C ILE A 277 -9.37 1.56 -19.05
N ALA A 278 -9.90 2.45 -18.21
CA ALA A 278 -11.35 2.56 -17.95
C ALA A 278 -12.14 2.83 -19.24
N ARG A 279 -11.70 3.79 -20.06
CA ARG A 279 -12.32 4.05 -21.37
C ARG A 279 -12.34 2.82 -22.26
N GLN A 280 -11.24 2.06 -22.28
CA GLN A 280 -11.15 0.86 -23.08
C GLN A 280 -12.11 -0.24 -22.57
N LEU A 281 -12.21 -0.42 -21.26
CA LEU A 281 -13.13 -1.40 -20.66
C LEU A 281 -14.59 -1.04 -20.94
N HIS A 282 -14.99 0.20 -20.65
CA HIS A 282 -16.37 0.66 -20.79
C HIS A 282 -16.86 0.64 -22.25
N ARG A 283 -15.98 0.96 -23.23
CA ARG A 283 -16.31 0.84 -24.67
C ARG A 283 -16.72 -0.58 -25.08
N HIS A 284 -16.25 -1.59 -24.35
CA HIS A 284 -16.57 -2.99 -24.59
C HIS A 284 -17.59 -3.55 -23.57
N GLY A 285 -18.27 -2.68 -22.82
CA GLY A 285 -19.27 -3.05 -21.81
C GLY A 285 -18.68 -3.78 -20.59
N ALA A 286 -17.38 -3.66 -20.36
CA ALA A 286 -16.71 -4.21 -19.18
C ALA A 286 -16.60 -3.16 -18.07
N LEU A 287 -16.70 -3.59 -16.81
CA LEU A 287 -16.52 -2.73 -15.64
C LEU A 287 -15.04 -2.43 -15.37
N ALA A 288 -14.72 -1.28 -14.78
CA ALA A 288 -13.37 -0.81 -14.51
C ALA A 288 -13.05 -0.73 -13.00
N CYS A 289 -12.30 -1.71 -12.50
CA CYS A 289 -11.88 -1.78 -11.11
C CYS A 289 -10.36 -1.60 -10.96
N PHE A 290 -9.93 -0.85 -9.95
CA PHE A 290 -8.51 -0.53 -9.76
C PHE A 290 -8.00 -0.78 -8.34
N ASP A 291 -6.82 -1.39 -8.25
CA ASP A 291 -6.03 -1.47 -7.02
C ASP A 291 -5.10 -0.25 -6.92
N PHE A 292 -5.41 0.65 -6.00
CA PHE A 292 -4.62 1.85 -5.70
C PHE A 292 -3.66 1.66 -4.52
N ALA A 293 -3.44 0.44 -4.01
CA ALA A 293 -2.65 0.23 -2.80
C ALA A 293 -1.23 0.82 -2.89
N SER A 294 -0.57 0.77 -4.05
CA SER A 294 0.84 1.22 -4.17
C SER A 294 1.00 2.72 -4.40
N CYS A 295 -0.01 3.41 -4.93
CA CYS A 295 0.06 4.84 -5.26
C CYS A 295 -0.97 5.71 -4.54
N GLY A 296 -1.95 5.13 -3.85
CA GLY A 296 -2.99 5.86 -3.11
C GLY A 296 -2.47 6.91 -2.13
N PRO A 297 -1.32 6.69 -1.43
CA PRO A 297 -0.70 7.73 -0.61
C PRO A 297 -0.24 8.97 -1.38
N TYR A 298 -0.07 8.87 -2.70
CA TYR A 298 0.64 9.87 -3.52
C TYR A 298 -0.23 10.52 -4.60
N VAL A 299 -1.15 9.77 -5.22
CA VAL A 299 -1.93 10.25 -6.36
C VAL A 299 -3.32 10.74 -5.97
N ARG A 300 -3.88 11.67 -6.74
CA ARG A 300 -5.29 12.02 -6.66
C ARG A 300 -6.16 10.87 -7.19
N ILE A 301 -7.23 10.56 -6.47
CA ILE A 301 -8.17 9.49 -6.82
C ILE A 301 -9.55 10.11 -6.95
N GLU A 302 -10.23 9.85 -8.05
CA GLU A 302 -11.61 10.32 -8.25
C GLU A 302 -12.44 9.18 -8.87
N MET A 303 -13.52 8.78 -8.21
CA MET A 303 -14.37 7.65 -8.61
C MET A 303 -15.02 7.90 -9.97
N ARG A 304 -15.78 9.00 -10.10
CA ARG A 304 -16.48 9.39 -11.35
C ARG A 304 -17.30 8.24 -11.96
N ALA A 305 -17.96 7.43 -11.11
CA ALA A 305 -18.68 6.26 -11.57
C ALA A 305 -19.74 6.62 -12.63
N GLY A 306 -19.88 5.78 -13.65
CA GLY A 306 -20.77 6.02 -14.79
C GLY A 306 -20.21 6.92 -15.90
N GLU A 307 -19.09 7.61 -15.67
CA GLU A 307 -18.36 8.30 -16.75
C GLU A 307 -17.54 7.31 -17.58
N LEU A 308 -17.25 7.66 -18.85
CA LEU A 308 -16.51 6.77 -19.76
C LEU A 308 -15.10 6.45 -19.23
N ASP A 309 -14.44 7.36 -18.53
CA ASP A 309 -13.15 7.15 -17.85
C ASP A 309 -13.29 7.05 -16.32
N GLY A 310 -14.52 6.84 -15.86
CA GLY A 310 -14.85 6.57 -14.47
C GLY A 310 -14.37 5.22 -13.97
N TYR A 311 -14.43 5.01 -12.67
CA TYR A 311 -14.14 3.73 -12.04
C TYR A 311 -15.43 3.15 -11.46
N ASP A 312 -15.55 1.83 -11.52
CA ASP A 312 -16.65 1.07 -10.93
C ASP A 312 -16.31 0.58 -9.52
N ALA A 313 -15.02 0.30 -9.27
CA ALA A 313 -14.55 0.00 -7.94
C ALA A 313 -13.10 0.46 -7.72
N ILE A 314 -12.80 0.88 -6.48
CA ILE A 314 -11.47 1.28 -6.03
C ILE A 314 -11.14 0.50 -4.77
N ALA A 315 -10.01 -0.20 -4.78
CA ALA A 315 -9.49 -0.89 -3.61
C ALA A 315 -8.21 -0.21 -3.10
N LEU A 316 -8.12 -0.02 -1.79
CA LEU A 316 -7.07 0.77 -1.14
C LEU A 316 -6.50 0.10 0.11
N SER A 317 -5.27 0.48 0.46
CA SER A 317 -4.58 0.07 1.68
C SER A 317 -4.13 1.29 2.47
N PRO A 318 -4.99 1.88 3.31
CA PRO A 318 -4.63 3.07 4.09
C PRO A 318 -3.44 2.85 5.03
N HIS A 319 -3.10 1.61 5.42
CA HIS A 319 -1.87 1.33 6.18
C HIS A 319 -0.58 1.72 5.46
N LYS A 320 -0.62 1.93 4.14
CA LYS A 320 0.50 2.44 3.34
C LYS A 320 0.62 3.97 3.33
N PHE A 321 -0.38 4.67 3.84
CA PHE A 321 -0.34 6.11 4.04
C PHE A 321 0.48 6.39 5.30
N VAL A 322 1.23 7.50 5.30
CA VAL A 322 1.85 7.99 6.52
C VAL A 322 0.75 8.31 7.55
N GLY A 323 0.90 7.83 8.78
CA GLY A 323 -0.14 7.88 9.81
C GLY A 323 -1.19 6.76 9.73
N GLY A 324 -1.19 5.98 8.65
CA GLY A 324 -2.18 4.95 8.38
C GLY A 324 -2.01 3.56 9.03
N PRO A 325 -0.86 3.13 9.61
CA PRO A 325 -0.79 1.79 10.20
C PRO A 325 -1.89 1.51 11.23
N GLY A 326 -2.52 0.33 11.16
CA GLY A 326 -3.66 -0.05 12.00
C GLY A 326 -5.04 0.29 11.41
N THR A 327 -5.11 0.74 10.16
CA THR A 327 -6.37 1.03 9.43
C THR A 327 -6.91 -0.20 8.67
N PRO A 328 -8.23 -0.24 8.40
CA PRO A 328 -8.83 -1.26 7.54
C PRO A 328 -8.49 -1.03 6.06
N GLY A 329 -8.64 -2.05 5.23
CA GLY A 329 -8.71 -1.88 3.79
C GLY A 329 -10.00 -1.13 3.40
N LEU A 330 -9.96 -0.35 2.32
CA LEU A 330 -11.14 0.36 1.82
C LEU A 330 -11.52 -0.18 0.45
N LEU A 331 -12.82 -0.38 0.26
CA LEU A 331 -13.43 -0.70 -1.03
C LEU A 331 -14.52 0.34 -1.31
N LEU A 332 -14.30 1.21 -2.28
CA LEU A 332 -15.35 2.09 -2.80
C LEU A 332 -15.93 1.42 -4.06
N ILE A 333 -17.25 1.23 -4.11
CA ILE A 333 -17.93 0.64 -5.26
C ILE A 333 -19.07 1.53 -5.74
N ASN A 334 -19.31 1.52 -7.04
CA ASN A 334 -20.62 1.90 -7.53
C ASN A 334 -21.66 0.88 -7.03
N LYS A 335 -22.80 1.36 -6.55
CA LYS A 335 -23.84 0.49 -5.95
C LYS A 335 -24.38 -0.55 -6.93
N ASN A 336 -24.20 -0.40 -8.24
CA ASN A 336 -24.62 -1.41 -9.23
C ASN A 336 -23.79 -2.70 -9.16
N LEU A 337 -22.59 -2.70 -8.58
CA LEU A 337 -21.82 -3.93 -8.34
C LEU A 337 -22.29 -4.71 -7.11
N TYR A 338 -23.18 -4.14 -6.31
CA TYR A 338 -23.73 -4.82 -5.14
C TYR A 338 -24.91 -5.72 -5.55
N LEU A 339 -24.65 -7.02 -5.69
CA LEU A 339 -25.62 -8.02 -6.20
C LEU A 339 -26.37 -8.76 -5.08
N LEU A 340 -26.11 -8.45 -3.81
CA LEU A 340 -26.72 -9.12 -2.65
C LEU A 340 -27.96 -8.38 -2.08
N ARG A 341 -28.59 -7.50 -2.85
CA ARG A 341 -29.71 -6.64 -2.37
C ARG A 341 -30.85 -7.44 -1.76
N ASP A 342 -31.25 -8.52 -2.42
CA ASP A 342 -32.37 -9.39 -2.02
C ASP A 342 -31.91 -10.70 -1.36
N LYS A 343 -30.67 -10.75 -0.87
CA LYS A 343 -30.02 -11.92 -0.24
C LYS A 343 -29.32 -11.50 1.04
N ALA A 344 -28.90 -12.44 1.90
CA ALA A 344 -28.06 -12.07 3.04
C ALA A 344 -26.79 -11.29 2.57
N PRO A 345 -26.30 -10.30 3.36
CA PRO A 345 -25.05 -9.60 3.04
C PRO A 345 -23.85 -10.54 3.03
N SER A 346 -22.69 -10.06 2.58
CA SER A 346 -21.49 -10.89 2.51
C SER A 346 -21.10 -11.48 3.86
N THR A 347 -21.29 -10.69 4.92
CA THR A 347 -21.11 -11.09 6.31
C THR A 347 -22.39 -10.79 7.09
N PRO A 348 -23.28 -11.77 7.31
CA PRO A 348 -24.44 -11.58 8.18
C PRO A 348 -24.02 -11.55 9.66
N GLY A 349 -24.61 -10.65 10.43
CA GLY A 349 -24.33 -10.51 11.87
C GLY A 349 -25.15 -9.39 12.52
N GLY A 350 -24.96 -9.19 13.82
CA GLY A 350 -25.58 -8.07 14.54
C GLY A 350 -25.17 -6.73 13.95
N GLY A 351 -26.05 -5.73 14.01
CA GLY A 351 -25.80 -4.41 13.41
C GLY A 351 -26.06 -4.33 11.89
N ALA A 352 -26.26 -5.45 11.20
CA ALA A 352 -26.61 -5.48 9.78
C ALA A 352 -28.10 -5.79 9.51
N VAL A 353 -28.91 -5.89 10.56
CA VAL A 353 -30.31 -6.33 10.53
C VAL A 353 -31.24 -5.28 11.12
N ASP A 354 -32.42 -5.11 10.52
CA ASP A 354 -33.56 -4.38 11.09
C ASP A 354 -34.37 -5.29 12.02
N PHE A 355 -34.52 -6.57 11.66
CA PHE A 355 -35.33 -7.53 12.41
C PHE A 355 -34.86 -8.97 12.20
N VAL A 356 -34.84 -9.76 13.27
CA VAL A 356 -34.58 -11.21 13.27
C VAL A 356 -35.54 -11.88 14.23
N ASN A 357 -36.14 -13.01 13.83
CA ASN A 357 -36.96 -13.83 14.71
C ASN A 357 -36.36 -15.24 14.92
N GLY A 358 -36.94 -16.02 15.83
CA GLY A 358 -36.48 -17.38 16.14
C GLY A 358 -37.20 -18.49 15.37
N TYR A 359 -37.96 -18.18 14.33
CA TYR A 359 -38.87 -19.11 13.66
C TYR A 359 -38.42 -19.47 12.24
N THR A 360 -38.19 -18.47 11.38
CA THR A 360 -37.85 -18.69 9.97
C THR A 360 -36.76 -17.72 9.49
N GLU A 361 -35.94 -18.15 8.55
CA GLU A 361 -34.90 -17.29 7.96
C GLU A 361 -35.52 -16.23 7.05
N GLU A 362 -36.62 -16.57 6.38
CA GLU A 362 -37.35 -15.74 5.43
C GLU A 362 -37.89 -14.44 6.06
N ASP A 363 -38.16 -14.44 7.37
CA ASP A 363 -38.62 -13.26 8.11
C ASP A 363 -37.47 -12.31 8.51
N THR A 364 -36.21 -12.67 8.26
CA THR A 364 -35.05 -11.82 8.58
C THR A 364 -35.00 -10.60 7.66
N LEU A 365 -35.07 -9.42 8.25
CA LEU A 365 -34.97 -8.15 7.53
C LEU A 365 -33.56 -7.58 7.72
N TYR A 366 -32.79 -7.54 6.64
CA TYR A 366 -31.47 -6.91 6.59
C TYR A 366 -31.57 -5.42 6.21
N LEU A 367 -30.65 -4.61 6.70
CA LEU A 367 -30.58 -3.17 6.42
C LEU A 367 -30.52 -2.89 4.91
N ARG A 368 -31.25 -1.86 4.46
CA ARG A 368 -31.26 -1.44 3.04
C ARG A 368 -30.03 -0.63 2.64
N ASP A 369 -29.43 0.11 3.58
CA ASP A 369 -28.20 0.84 3.33
C ASP A 369 -27.02 -0.11 3.17
N ILE A 370 -26.33 -0.04 2.04
CA ILE A 370 -25.25 -0.99 1.69
C ILE A 370 -24.06 -0.87 2.65
N GLU A 371 -23.72 0.34 3.09
CA GLU A 371 -22.56 0.57 3.95
C GLU A 371 -22.81 -0.04 5.32
N ALA A 372 -23.97 0.24 5.94
CA ALA A 372 -24.35 -0.33 7.23
C ALA A 372 -24.55 -1.87 7.16
N ARG A 373 -25.14 -2.36 6.07
CA ARG A 373 -25.42 -3.79 5.86
C ARG A 373 -24.15 -4.64 5.74
N GLU A 374 -23.05 -4.06 5.26
CA GLU A 374 -21.76 -4.74 5.06
C GLU A 374 -20.75 -4.50 6.19
N ASP A 375 -21.18 -3.79 7.23
CA ASP A 375 -20.41 -3.41 8.41
C ASP A 375 -20.87 -4.17 9.67
N ALA A 376 -21.22 -5.45 9.48
CA ALA A 376 -21.77 -6.32 10.52
C ALA A 376 -20.81 -6.51 11.70
N GLY A 377 -21.40 -6.61 12.90
CA GLY A 377 -20.71 -6.71 14.18
C GLY A 377 -20.38 -5.34 14.77
N THR A 378 -19.45 -5.31 15.72
CA THR A 378 -18.84 -4.04 16.14
C THR A 378 -17.89 -3.60 15.05
N PRO A 379 -18.10 -2.44 14.41
CA PRO A 379 -17.27 -2.03 13.30
C PRO A 379 -15.87 -1.63 13.77
N PRO A 380 -14.90 -1.51 12.84
CA PRO A 380 -13.53 -1.10 13.13
C PRO A 380 -13.42 0.40 13.50
N ILE A 381 -14.19 0.89 14.46
CA ILE A 381 -14.45 2.30 14.81
C ILE A 381 -13.18 3.18 14.76
N LEU A 382 -12.22 2.94 15.66
CA LEU A 382 -11.00 3.75 15.75
C LEU A 382 -10.17 3.69 14.46
N GLN A 383 -10.27 2.58 13.75
CA GLN A 383 -9.49 2.31 12.56
C GLN A 383 -10.11 3.03 11.34
N LYS A 384 -11.45 3.20 11.31
CA LYS A 384 -12.15 4.07 10.34
C LYS A 384 -11.75 5.53 10.52
N ILE A 385 -11.77 6.01 11.76
CA ILE A 385 -11.37 7.39 12.08
C ILE A 385 -9.91 7.61 11.70
N LYS A 386 -9.02 6.68 12.06
CA LYS A 386 -7.60 6.74 11.70
C LYS A 386 -7.37 6.74 10.17
N ALA A 387 -8.19 6.03 9.40
CA ALA A 387 -8.10 6.05 7.95
C ALA A 387 -8.41 7.44 7.39
N ALA A 388 -9.45 8.10 7.90
CA ALA A 388 -9.78 9.48 7.54
C ALA A 388 -8.66 10.46 7.93
N LEU A 389 -8.05 10.31 9.11
CA LEU A 389 -6.91 11.12 9.54
C LEU A 389 -5.68 10.98 8.61
N ALA A 390 -5.38 9.75 8.18
CA ALA A 390 -4.28 9.51 7.24
C ALA A 390 -4.54 10.12 5.85
N PHE A 391 -5.79 10.10 5.39
CA PHE A 391 -6.20 10.81 4.17
C PHE A 391 -6.11 12.32 4.34
N TRP A 392 -6.48 12.83 5.53
CA TRP A 392 -6.40 14.24 5.83
C TRP A 392 -4.97 14.78 5.78
N ILE A 393 -4.00 14.07 6.37
CA ILE A 393 -2.58 14.45 6.24
C ILE A 393 -2.16 14.54 4.76
N LYS A 394 -2.57 13.57 3.93
CA LYS A 394 -2.25 13.59 2.50
C LYS A 394 -2.85 14.82 1.80
N GLU A 395 -4.11 15.17 2.09
CA GLU A 395 -4.75 16.34 1.49
C GLU A 395 -4.11 17.66 1.93
N GLU A 396 -3.76 17.79 3.21
CA GLU A 396 -3.11 18.99 3.76
C GLU A 396 -1.68 19.19 3.24
N MET A 397 -0.98 18.10 2.92
CA MET A 397 0.29 18.17 2.19
C MET A 397 0.10 18.70 0.76
N GLY A 398 -1.03 18.40 0.12
CA GLY A 398 -1.34 18.85 -1.24
C GLY A 398 -0.78 17.93 -2.32
N TYR A 399 -1.56 17.72 -3.39
CA TYR A 399 -1.21 16.79 -4.46
C TYR A 399 -0.04 17.29 -5.31
N GLU A 400 0.06 18.61 -5.51
CA GLU A 400 1.11 19.27 -6.29
C GLU A 400 2.47 19.17 -5.60
N LEU A 401 2.51 19.35 -4.27
CA LEU A 401 3.71 19.13 -3.46
C LEU A 401 4.16 17.68 -3.56
N ILE A 402 3.24 16.73 -3.35
CA ILE A 402 3.58 15.30 -3.39
C ILE A 402 4.10 14.90 -4.78
N GLU A 403 3.40 15.30 -5.85
CA GLU A 403 3.80 14.98 -7.23
C GLU A 403 5.16 15.59 -7.59
N SER A 404 5.40 16.87 -7.25
CA SER A 404 6.66 17.53 -7.58
C SER A 404 7.87 16.89 -6.87
N ARG A 405 7.73 16.53 -5.59
CA ARG A 405 8.79 15.85 -4.81
C ARG A 405 9.02 14.43 -5.30
N GLU A 406 7.97 13.64 -5.51
CA GLU A 406 8.09 12.28 -6.07
C GLU A 406 8.79 12.31 -7.43
N GLN A 407 8.39 13.22 -8.31
CA GLN A 407 8.97 13.36 -9.64
C GLN A 407 10.45 13.79 -9.58
N TYR A 408 10.79 14.74 -8.71
CA TYR A 408 12.18 15.17 -8.50
C TYR A 408 13.07 14.00 -8.04
N PHE A 409 12.66 13.27 -7.01
CA PHE A 409 13.43 12.16 -6.47
C PHE A 409 13.58 11.04 -7.49
N ILE A 410 12.49 10.61 -8.12
CA ILE A 410 12.56 9.46 -9.01
C ILE A 410 13.34 9.77 -10.29
N THR A 411 13.17 10.96 -10.89
CA THR A 411 13.90 11.35 -12.09
C THR A 411 15.40 11.43 -11.81
N THR A 412 15.78 12.01 -10.66
CA THR A 412 17.18 12.14 -10.26
C THR A 412 17.81 10.78 -9.97
N ALA A 413 17.11 9.92 -9.23
CA ALA A 413 17.55 8.56 -8.93
C ALA A 413 17.73 7.70 -10.18
N LEU A 414 16.74 7.72 -11.09
CA LEU A 414 16.81 6.99 -12.37
C LEU A 414 18.01 7.44 -13.19
N LYS A 415 18.20 8.75 -13.34
CA LYS A 415 19.33 9.32 -14.11
C LYS A 415 20.68 8.92 -13.52
N ARG A 416 20.85 9.04 -12.20
CA ARG A 416 22.12 8.74 -11.51
C ARG A 416 22.44 7.26 -11.54
N LEU A 417 21.50 6.40 -11.15
CA LEU A 417 21.73 4.97 -11.02
C LEU A 417 21.80 4.25 -12.37
N SER A 418 21.11 4.73 -13.41
CA SER A 418 21.24 4.16 -14.77
C SER A 418 22.62 4.38 -15.39
N ALA A 419 23.40 5.35 -14.89
CA ALA A 419 24.78 5.56 -15.32
C ALA A 419 25.77 4.58 -14.66
N ASN A 420 25.36 3.88 -13.60
CA ASN A 420 26.21 2.93 -12.90
C ASN A 420 26.19 1.56 -13.61
N PRO A 421 27.33 1.08 -14.15
CA PRO A 421 27.37 -0.17 -14.91
C PRO A 421 27.11 -1.43 -14.07
N ASN A 422 27.09 -1.31 -12.73
CA ASN A 422 26.83 -2.44 -11.83
C ASN A 422 25.37 -2.48 -11.34
N VAL A 423 24.54 -1.49 -11.70
CA VAL A 423 23.14 -1.41 -11.27
C VAL A 423 22.22 -1.64 -12.46
N MET A 424 21.24 -2.52 -12.29
CA MET A 424 20.12 -2.64 -13.23
C MET A 424 18.82 -2.28 -12.54
N LEU A 425 18.17 -1.25 -13.04
CA LEU A 425 16.84 -0.84 -12.58
C LEU A 425 15.78 -1.71 -13.25
N LEU A 426 14.83 -2.21 -12.47
CA LEU A 426 13.77 -3.07 -12.99
C LEU A 426 12.62 -2.24 -13.58
N GLY A 427 12.07 -2.72 -14.70
CA GLY A 427 10.97 -2.10 -15.43
C GLY A 427 11.42 -0.99 -16.39
N ASN A 428 10.45 -0.36 -17.06
CA ASN A 428 10.70 0.69 -18.05
C ASN A 428 11.13 2.02 -17.41
N THR A 429 12.39 2.43 -17.56
CA THR A 429 12.98 3.66 -16.97
C THR A 429 12.40 4.97 -17.46
N GLU A 430 11.69 4.98 -18.59
CA GLU A 430 11.12 6.19 -19.19
C GLU A 430 9.65 6.43 -18.78
N ALA A 431 8.96 5.40 -18.28
CA ALA A 431 7.56 5.48 -17.91
C ALA A 431 7.35 6.30 -16.63
N LYS A 432 6.26 7.09 -16.60
CA LYS A 432 5.82 7.80 -15.39
C LYS A 432 5.62 6.79 -14.25
N ARG A 433 6.17 7.11 -13.09
CA ARG A 433 6.18 6.20 -11.94
C ARG A 433 6.12 6.96 -10.62
N ALA A 434 5.59 6.31 -9.60
CA ALA A 434 5.84 6.69 -8.21
C ALA A 434 7.33 6.53 -7.88
N ALA A 435 7.80 7.15 -6.80
CA ALA A 435 9.20 7.12 -6.38
C ALA A 435 9.63 5.78 -5.74
N ILE A 436 9.21 4.67 -6.35
CA ILE A 436 9.51 3.29 -5.99
C ILE A 436 10.60 2.78 -6.92
N LEU A 437 11.66 2.25 -6.33
CA LEU A 437 12.83 1.78 -7.05
C LEU A 437 13.11 0.32 -6.69
N SER A 438 13.05 -0.56 -7.69
CA SER A 438 13.53 -1.94 -7.59
C SER A 438 14.76 -2.11 -8.47
N PHE A 439 15.81 -2.73 -7.95
CA PHE A 439 17.09 -2.83 -8.65
C PHE A 439 17.85 -4.11 -8.29
N LEU A 440 18.72 -4.50 -9.22
CA LEU A 440 19.73 -5.53 -9.06
C LEU A 440 21.11 -4.88 -8.99
N VAL A 441 22.03 -5.55 -8.32
CA VAL A 441 23.46 -5.20 -8.30
C VAL A 441 24.25 -6.38 -8.85
N TYR A 442 25.09 -6.13 -9.85
CA TYR A 442 25.98 -7.14 -10.43
C TYR A 442 27.32 -7.16 -9.69
N ALA A 443 27.81 -8.37 -9.39
CA ALA A 443 29.14 -8.60 -8.83
C ALA A 443 30.23 -8.16 -9.84
N THR A 444 31.26 -7.45 -9.40
CA THR A 444 32.39 -7.01 -10.23
C THR A 444 33.41 -8.14 -10.35
N GLU A 445 33.66 -8.62 -11.57
CA GLU A 445 34.61 -9.73 -11.81
C GLU A 445 35.66 -9.33 -12.85
N PRO A 446 36.93 -9.80 -12.71
CA PRO A 446 37.96 -9.51 -13.69
C PRO A 446 37.63 -10.17 -15.04
N GLY A 447 37.46 -9.36 -16.08
CA GLY A 447 37.32 -9.82 -17.46
C GLY A 447 35.89 -10.04 -17.98
N ASP A 448 34.86 -9.99 -17.12
CA ASP A 448 33.46 -10.10 -17.53
C ASP A 448 32.86 -8.72 -17.85
N GLN A 449 32.99 -8.30 -19.11
CA GLN A 449 32.35 -7.07 -19.60
C GLN A 449 30.88 -7.28 -20.02
N VAL A 450 30.39 -8.52 -20.04
CA VAL A 450 29.01 -8.84 -20.43
C VAL A 450 28.14 -8.99 -19.18
N LEU A 451 27.23 -8.04 -18.95
CA LEU A 451 26.33 -8.01 -17.80
C LEU A 451 25.53 -9.30 -17.62
N GLU A 452 25.06 -9.90 -18.71
CA GLU A 452 24.26 -11.13 -18.71
C GLU A 452 25.00 -12.37 -18.19
N LYS A 453 26.34 -12.31 -18.10
CA LYS A 453 27.17 -13.40 -17.55
C LYS A 453 27.56 -13.16 -16.10
N ARG A 454 27.37 -11.95 -15.58
CA ARG A 454 27.73 -11.58 -14.22
C ARG A 454 26.67 -12.09 -13.27
N LYS A 455 27.11 -12.75 -12.20
CA LYS A 455 26.25 -13.06 -11.06
C LYS A 455 25.83 -11.77 -10.35
N ILE A 456 24.64 -11.80 -9.76
CA ILE A 456 24.13 -10.68 -8.96
C ILE A 456 24.50 -10.83 -7.48
N LEU A 457 24.41 -9.74 -6.73
CA LEU A 457 24.21 -9.80 -5.30
C LEU A 457 22.73 -10.08 -5.03
N GLN A 458 22.44 -11.05 -4.17
CA GLN A 458 21.05 -11.38 -3.87
C GLN A 458 20.35 -10.16 -3.25
N GLY A 459 19.11 -9.86 -3.66
CA GLY A 459 18.35 -8.71 -3.14
C GLY A 459 18.26 -8.62 -1.61
N ARG A 460 18.20 -9.77 -0.92
CA ARG A 460 18.20 -9.82 0.56
C ARG A 460 19.55 -9.49 1.17
N PHE A 461 20.65 -9.81 0.48
CA PHE A 461 21.99 -9.42 0.89
C PHE A 461 22.21 -7.91 0.72
N ILE A 462 21.79 -7.34 -0.42
CA ILE A 462 21.83 -5.89 -0.67
C ILE A 462 21.12 -5.14 0.46
N VAL A 463 19.88 -5.56 0.77
CA VAL A 463 19.08 -4.96 1.85
C VAL A 463 19.75 -5.15 3.21
N LYS A 464 20.39 -6.29 3.46
CA LYS A 464 21.12 -6.52 4.71
C LYS A 464 22.34 -5.61 4.86
N LEU A 465 23.06 -5.33 3.76
CA LEU A 465 24.15 -4.37 3.76
C LEU A 465 23.65 -2.93 3.98
N LEU A 466 22.55 -2.56 3.34
CA LEU A 466 21.91 -1.25 3.53
C LEU A 466 21.48 -1.03 5.00
N ASP A 467 20.93 -2.07 5.63
CA ASP A 467 20.58 -2.09 7.05
C ASP A 467 21.82 -1.99 7.96
N ASP A 468 22.76 -2.93 7.83
CA ASP A 468 23.89 -3.03 8.75
C ASP A 468 24.90 -1.89 8.62
N LEU A 469 25.17 -1.41 7.40
CA LEU A 469 26.18 -0.37 7.18
C LEU A 469 25.63 1.05 7.30
N PHE A 470 24.33 1.24 7.01
CA PHE A 470 23.75 2.57 6.81
C PHE A 470 22.43 2.80 7.57
N GLY A 471 21.87 1.78 8.23
CA GLY A 471 20.58 1.89 8.92
C GLY A 471 19.36 1.99 7.97
N ILE A 472 19.55 1.80 6.66
CA ILE A 472 18.52 1.96 5.64
C ILE A 472 17.61 0.73 5.59
N GLN A 473 16.40 0.89 6.09
CA GLN A 473 15.35 -0.11 6.11
C GLN A 473 14.67 -0.18 4.75
N SER A 474 14.98 -1.24 4.00
CA SER A 474 14.46 -1.52 2.66
C SER A 474 13.96 -2.97 2.56
N ARG A 475 13.51 -3.41 1.38
CA ARG A 475 12.93 -4.74 1.20
C ARG A 475 13.66 -5.57 0.16
N GLY A 476 14.05 -6.80 0.55
CA GLY A 476 14.62 -7.79 -0.35
C GLY A 476 13.62 -8.90 -0.69
N GLY A 477 13.54 -9.30 -1.97
CA GLY A 477 12.71 -10.43 -2.42
C GLY A 477 11.82 -10.11 -3.62
N CYS A 478 10.80 -10.94 -3.86
CA CYS A 478 9.91 -10.84 -5.03
C CYS A 478 8.66 -9.96 -4.83
N SER A 479 8.58 -9.21 -3.72
CA SER A 479 7.54 -8.20 -3.43
C SER A 479 6.09 -8.63 -3.71
N CYS A 480 5.74 -9.90 -3.47
CA CYS A 480 4.40 -10.45 -3.74
C CYS A 480 3.92 -10.25 -5.19
N ALA A 481 4.85 -10.29 -6.15
CA ALA A 481 4.60 -10.09 -7.57
C ALA A 481 5.36 -11.15 -8.42
N GLY A 482 5.31 -12.41 -7.97
CA GLY A 482 6.07 -13.53 -8.56
C GLY A 482 6.02 -13.61 -10.10
N PRO A 483 4.83 -13.65 -10.74
CA PRO A 483 4.73 -13.69 -12.20
C PRO A 483 5.36 -12.49 -12.90
N TYR A 484 5.19 -11.28 -12.35
CA TYR A 484 5.86 -10.10 -12.89
C TYR A 484 7.38 -10.15 -12.68
N GLY A 485 7.82 -10.68 -11.54
CA GLY A 485 9.24 -10.98 -11.29
C GLY A 485 9.82 -11.96 -12.31
N HIS A 486 9.04 -12.96 -12.75
CA HIS A 486 9.48 -13.86 -13.83
C HIS A 486 9.63 -13.12 -15.16
N ALA A 487 8.69 -12.22 -15.50
CA ALA A 487 8.79 -11.40 -16.70
C ALA A 487 10.00 -10.45 -16.64
N LEU A 488 10.24 -9.79 -15.49
CA LEU A 488 11.35 -8.87 -15.30
C LEU A 488 12.72 -9.54 -15.32
N LEU A 489 12.81 -10.78 -14.86
CA LEU A 489 14.07 -11.54 -14.75
C LEU A 489 14.22 -12.60 -15.85
N ASN A 490 13.37 -12.60 -16.87
CA ASN A 490 13.37 -13.55 -18.00
C ASN A 490 13.34 -15.03 -17.56
N VAL A 491 12.53 -15.34 -16.55
CA VAL A 491 12.40 -16.69 -15.99
C VAL A 491 11.38 -17.47 -16.80
N ASP A 492 11.85 -18.45 -17.55
CA ASP A 492 11.00 -19.33 -18.33
C ASP A 492 10.26 -20.38 -17.46
N HIS A 493 9.38 -21.16 -18.11
CA HIS A 493 8.62 -22.20 -17.43
C HIS A 493 9.51 -23.28 -16.79
N ASN A 494 10.60 -23.68 -17.46
CA ASN A 494 11.48 -24.74 -16.96
C ASN A 494 12.22 -24.28 -15.69
N VAL A 495 12.78 -23.07 -15.71
CA VAL A 495 13.43 -22.47 -14.54
C VAL A 495 12.41 -22.28 -13.41
N SER A 496 11.20 -21.81 -13.72
CA SER A 496 10.11 -21.68 -12.74
C SER A 496 9.76 -23.01 -12.06
N ILE A 497 9.74 -24.12 -12.79
CA ILE A 497 9.46 -25.45 -12.23
C ILE A 497 10.62 -25.93 -11.35
N LYS A 498 11.87 -25.72 -11.78
CA LYS A 498 13.05 -26.02 -10.96
C LYS A 498 13.07 -25.23 -9.65
N LEU A 499 12.72 -23.93 -9.69
CA LEU A 499 12.54 -23.11 -8.49
C LEU A 499 11.50 -23.69 -7.54
N ARG A 500 10.32 -24.07 -8.06
CA ARG A 500 9.27 -24.72 -7.27
C ARG A 500 9.78 -25.99 -6.59
N ASP A 501 10.46 -26.86 -7.34
CA ASP A 501 10.94 -28.14 -6.83
C ASP A 501 12.01 -27.96 -5.74
N ALA A 502 12.92 -26.99 -5.89
CA ALA A 502 13.90 -26.63 -4.86
C ALA A 502 13.22 -26.09 -3.58
N ILE A 503 12.22 -25.21 -3.74
CA ILE A 503 11.45 -24.65 -2.62
C ILE A 503 10.67 -25.76 -1.90
N GLN A 504 10.05 -26.70 -2.62
CA GLN A 504 9.35 -27.85 -2.03
C GLN A 504 10.27 -28.74 -1.20
N ARG A 505 11.54 -28.85 -1.58
CA ARG A 505 12.58 -29.56 -0.82
C ARG A 505 13.12 -28.77 0.38
N GLY A 506 12.59 -27.56 0.61
CA GLY A 506 12.96 -26.70 1.73
C GLY A 506 14.15 -25.78 1.46
N TYR A 507 14.57 -25.60 0.20
CA TYR A 507 15.60 -24.64 -0.20
C TYR A 507 14.96 -23.32 -0.63
N GLY A 508 14.43 -22.56 0.31
CA GLY A 508 13.81 -21.26 0.04
C GLY A 508 14.80 -20.16 -0.37
N GLY A 509 16.11 -20.38 -0.20
CA GLY A 509 17.16 -19.43 -0.53
C GLY A 509 17.34 -19.19 -2.03
N VAL A 510 16.88 -20.09 -2.90
CA VAL A 510 16.92 -19.91 -4.36
C VAL A 510 15.83 -18.99 -4.90
N ARG A 511 14.95 -18.48 -4.02
CA ARG A 511 13.88 -17.56 -4.44
C ARG A 511 14.50 -16.32 -5.08
N LEU A 512 14.05 -16.06 -6.31
CA LEU A 512 14.35 -14.83 -7.02
C LEU A 512 13.93 -13.61 -6.21
N GLY A 513 14.66 -12.52 -6.41
CA GLY A 513 14.33 -11.26 -5.79
C GLY A 513 15.33 -10.17 -6.12
N TRP A 514 14.94 -8.96 -5.75
CA TRP A 514 15.68 -7.73 -5.95
C TRP A 514 15.72 -6.95 -4.64
N ALA A 515 16.50 -5.88 -4.60
CA ALA A 515 16.37 -4.86 -3.58
C ALA A 515 15.30 -3.85 -4.02
N ARG A 516 14.43 -3.45 -3.10
CA ARG A 516 13.41 -2.42 -3.32
C ARG A 516 13.41 -1.42 -2.17
N LEU A 517 13.34 -0.15 -2.54
CA LEU A 517 13.08 0.95 -1.63
C LEU A 517 12.21 2.00 -2.32
N ASN A 518 11.76 3.01 -1.58
CA ASN A 518 11.10 4.17 -2.15
C ASN A 518 11.54 5.46 -1.46
N PHE A 519 11.50 6.56 -2.22
CA PHE A 519 11.78 7.90 -1.71
C PHE A 519 10.46 8.54 -1.30
N ALA A 520 10.21 8.68 0.00
CA ALA A 520 9.01 9.38 0.47
C ALA A 520 9.07 10.85 0.04
N TYR A 521 7.95 11.43 -0.43
CA TYR A 521 7.89 12.83 -0.88
C TYR A 521 8.38 13.84 0.17
N PHE A 522 8.25 13.50 1.46
CA PHE A 522 8.68 14.31 2.59
C PHE A 522 10.11 14.04 3.04
N MET A 523 10.87 13.17 2.39
CA MET A 523 12.31 12.96 2.66
C MET A 523 13.08 14.27 2.44
N SER A 524 14.14 14.52 3.20
CA SER A 524 15.04 15.66 2.95
C SER A 524 15.95 15.39 1.72
N ILE A 525 16.58 16.43 1.17
CA ILE A 525 17.50 16.24 0.03
C ILE A 525 18.76 15.47 0.49
N GLU A 526 19.22 15.75 1.70
CA GLU A 526 20.38 15.13 2.32
C GLU A 526 20.15 13.63 2.56
N GLU A 527 18.97 13.27 3.06
CA GLU A 527 18.51 11.89 3.22
C GLU A 527 18.44 11.16 1.86
N PHE A 528 17.90 11.84 0.84
CA PHE A 528 17.83 11.30 -0.52
C PHE A 528 19.21 11.02 -1.13
N GLU A 529 20.13 11.98 -1.02
CA GLU A 529 21.51 11.85 -1.50
C GLU A 529 22.29 10.76 -0.76
N PHE A 530 22.06 10.62 0.54
CA PHE A 530 22.64 9.55 1.35
C PHE A 530 22.20 8.16 0.87
N VAL A 531 20.91 7.97 0.60
CA VAL A 531 20.38 6.69 0.10
C VAL A 531 20.99 6.34 -1.26
N LEU A 532 21.07 7.29 -2.19
CA LEU A 532 21.69 7.05 -3.50
C LEU A 532 23.16 6.67 -3.38
N SER A 533 23.89 7.37 -2.51
CA SER A 533 25.31 7.09 -2.26
C SER A 533 25.51 5.71 -1.61
N ALA A 534 24.60 5.28 -0.74
CA ALA A 534 24.61 3.93 -0.15
C ALA A 534 24.33 2.83 -1.19
N ILE A 535 23.42 3.06 -2.14
CA ILE A 535 23.19 2.12 -3.25
C ILE A 535 24.44 2.00 -4.12
N GLU A 536 25.06 3.13 -4.48
CA GLU A 536 26.31 3.15 -5.27
C GLU A 536 27.45 2.46 -4.52
N PHE A 537 27.57 2.68 -3.21
CA PHE A 537 28.52 1.96 -2.37
C PHE A 537 28.30 0.44 -2.46
N VAL A 538 27.07 -0.05 -2.32
CA VAL A 538 26.78 -1.49 -2.43
C VAL A 538 27.07 -1.99 -3.84
N ALA A 539 26.82 -1.18 -4.87
CA ALA A 539 27.12 -1.52 -6.26
C ALA A 539 28.62 -1.63 -6.56
N GLU A 540 29.47 -0.88 -5.85
CA GLU A 540 30.91 -0.88 -6.03
C GLU A 540 31.63 -1.88 -5.10
N TYR A 541 31.23 -1.93 -3.83
CA TYR A 541 31.93 -2.64 -2.77
C TYR A 541 31.16 -3.81 -2.17
N GLY A 542 29.86 -3.93 -2.42
CA GLY A 542 28.97 -4.84 -1.68
C GLY A 542 29.41 -6.30 -1.70
N GLN A 543 29.97 -6.78 -2.81
CA GLN A 543 30.46 -8.17 -2.89
C GLN A 543 31.58 -8.46 -1.90
N ARG A 544 32.42 -7.47 -1.57
CA ARG A 544 33.56 -7.63 -0.66
C ARG A 544 33.12 -8.01 0.75
N PHE A 545 31.87 -7.73 1.10
CA PHE A 545 31.29 -8.04 2.41
C PHE A 545 30.78 -9.48 2.53
N ILE A 546 30.64 -10.24 1.44
CA ILE A 546 30.15 -11.63 1.47
C ILE A 546 30.87 -12.51 2.52
N PRO A 547 32.21 -12.44 2.69
CA PRO A 547 32.92 -13.22 3.70
C PRO A 547 32.55 -12.91 5.15
N LEU A 548 31.82 -11.82 5.43
CA LEU A 548 31.40 -11.46 6.78
C LEU A 548 30.02 -12.01 7.15
N TYR A 549 29.30 -12.62 6.21
CA TYR A 549 27.92 -13.06 6.42
C TYR A 549 27.70 -14.51 6.06
N GLU A 550 26.99 -15.26 6.91
CA GLU A 550 26.52 -16.60 6.59
C GLU A 550 25.23 -16.56 5.75
N PHE A 551 25.16 -17.38 4.70
CA PHE A 551 23.94 -17.55 3.89
C PHE A 551 23.19 -18.84 4.24
N ASN A 552 21.92 -18.70 4.59
CA ASN A 552 21.06 -19.84 4.88
C ASN A 552 20.26 -20.26 3.64
N TRP A 553 20.67 -21.36 2.99
CA TRP A 553 20.00 -21.92 1.81
C TRP A 553 18.53 -22.31 2.02
N ARG A 554 18.08 -22.55 3.26
CA ARG A 554 16.69 -22.90 3.55
C ARG A 554 15.78 -21.67 3.60
N SER A 555 16.24 -20.58 4.22
CA SER A 555 15.43 -19.37 4.42
C SER A 555 15.74 -18.24 3.42
N GLY A 556 16.93 -18.25 2.82
CA GLY A 556 17.50 -17.14 2.06
C GLY A 556 17.98 -15.98 2.93
N ALA A 557 18.13 -16.18 4.24
CA ALA A 557 18.60 -15.14 5.16
C ALA A 557 20.13 -15.00 5.11
N TRP A 558 20.58 -13.76 5.26
CA TRP A 558 21.98 -13.41 5.46
C TRP A 558 22.17 -12.92 6.89
N THR A 559 23.13 -13.51 7.62
CA THR A 559 23.39 -13.19 9.02
C THR A 559 24.85 -12.80 9.18
N PHE A 560 25.11 -11.65 9.78
CA PHE A 560 26.48 -11.24 10.09
C PHE A 560 27.12 -12.22 11.07
N MET A 561 28.34 -12.65 10.77
CA MET A 561 29.07 -13.64 11.55
C MET A 561 29.72 -12.99 12.80
N PRO A 562 29.33 -13.36 14.03
CA PRO A 562 29.71 -12.65 15.26
C PRO A 562 31.22 -12.52 15.52
N GLU A 563 32.02 -13.45 15.01
CA GLU A 563 33.49 -13.46 15.16
C GLU A 563 34.16 -12.24 14.53
N PHE A 564 33.52 -11.59 13.56
CA PHE A 564 34.02 -10.36 12.95
C PHE A 564 33.58 -9.09 13.68
N LYS A 565 32.63 -9.19 14.61
CA LYS A 565 32.01 -8.02 15.25
C LYS A 565 33.04 -7.19 16.01
N SER A 566 33.89 -7.82 16.82
CA SER A 566 34.90 -7.11 17.62
C SER A 566 35.92 -6.36 16.76
N LYS A 567 36.28 -6.91 15.60
CA LYS A 567 37.25 -6.31 14.67
C LYS A 567 36.71 -5.05 14.01
N TYR A 568 35.45 -5.07 13.57
CA TYR A 568 34.88 -3.97 12.79
C TYR A 568 34.04 -2.98 13.61
N ALA A 569 33.50 -3.39 14.76
CA ALA A 569 32.86 -2.47 15.70
C ALA A 569 33.87 -1.45 16.27
N ALA A 570 35.10 -1.88 16.58
CA ALA A 570 36.15 -0.99 17.07
C ALA A 570 36.50 0.13 16.07
N LEU A 571 36.50 -0.20 14.76
CA LEU A 571 36.73 0.79 13.68
C LEU A 571 35.58 1.79 13.53
N ALA A 572 34.40 1.49 14.09
CA ALA A 572 33.25 2.37 14.08
C ALA A 572 33.00 3.09 15.42
N GLU A 573 33.63 2.62 16.51
CA GLU A 573 33.54 3.22 17.85
C GLU A 573 34.57 4.35 18.07
N GLU A 574 35.59 4.49 17.21
CA GLU A 574 36.54 5.61 17.25
C GLU A 574 35.88 6.98 16.93
N GLU A 575 34.64 6.98 16.45
CA GLU A 575 33.85 8.18 16.12
C GLU A 575 32.64 8.30 17.05
N LYS A 576 32.76 9.13 18.10
CA LYS A 576 31.60 9.54 18.90
C LYS A 576 30.79 10.57 18.11
N LEU A 577 29.67 10.12 17.53
CA LEU A 577 28.76 10.94 16.71
C LEU A 577 27.51 11.43 17.46
N GLU A 578 27.42 11.17 18.77
CA GLU A 578 26.32 11.66 19.60
C GLU A 578 26.35 13.20 19.56
N ASP A 579 25.29 13.81 19.02
CA ASP A 579 25.06 15.26 18.82
C ASP A 579 25.51 15.90 17.47
N GLU A 580 25.91 15.12 16.46
CA GLU A 580 26.25 15.67 15.14
C GLU A 580 25.05 15.89 14.20
N LEU A 581 25.19 16.85 13.26
CA LEU A 581 24.21 17.08 12.20
C LEU A 581 24.09 15.84 11.28
N PRO A 582 22.88 15.52 10.75
CA PRO A 582 22.66 14.33 9.92
C PRO A 582 23.62 14.19 8.74
N GLU A 583 23.94 15.30 8.06
CA GLU A 583 24.88 15.32 6.94
C GLU A 583 26.27 14.80 7.32
N VAL A 584 26.74 15.18 8.52
CA VAL A 584 28.05 14.77 9.03
C VAL A 584 28.01 13.28 9.35
N LYS A 585 26.98 12.82 10.08
CA LYS A 585 26.79 11.39 10.38
C LYS A 585 26.74 10.53 9.12
N HIS A 586 25.93 10.91 8.13
CA HIS A 586 25.76 10.17 6.88
C HIS A 586 27.06 10.05 6.10
N LYS A 587 27.85 11.13 6.06
CA LYS A 587 29.18 11.13 5.46
C LYS A 587 30.12 10.18 6.19
N THR A 588 30.13 10.24 7.53
CA THR A 588 30.93 9.35 8.36
C THR A 588 30.58 7.88 8.10
N TYR A 589 29.29 7.51 8.04
CA TYR A 589 28.88 6.14 7.73
C TYR A 589 29.46 5.62 6.40
N LEU A 590 29.46 6.45 5.37
CA LEU A 590 30.08 6.13 4.08
C LEU A 590 31.60 5.97 4.18
N GLU A 591 32.29 6.88 4.88
CA GLU A 591 33.74 6.83 5.06
C GLU A 591 34.19 5.58 5.86
N THR A 592 33.46 5.22 6.92
CA THR A 592 33.68 3.97 7.68
C THR A 592 33.47 2.75 6.77
N ALA A 593 32.37 2.72 6.00
CA ALA A 593 32.05 1.60 5.13
C ALA A 593 33.12 1.40 4.03
N ILE A 594 33.61 2.50 3.43
CA ILE A 594 34.70 2.49 2.44
C ILE A 594 36.01 1.99 3.08
N SER A 595 36.32 2.42 4.29
CA SER A 595 37.52 1.99 5.02
C SER A 595 37.50 0.49 5.29
N ILE A 596 36.34 -0.05 5.69
CA ILE A 596 36.15 -1.49 5.88
C ILE A 596 36.26 -2.24 4.54
N ALA A 597 35.61 -1.74 3.49
CA ALA A 597 35.65 -2.38 2.16
C ALA A 597 37.06 -2.52 1.60
N LYS A 598 37.96 -1.57 1.89
CA LYS A 598 39.37 -1.60 1.50
C LYS A 598 40.18 -2.68 2.23
N LEU A 599 39.73 -3.13 3.40
CA LEU A 599 40.36 -4.21 4.17
C LEU A 599 39.87 -5.61 3.75
N LEU A 600 38.83 -5.69 2.92
CA LEU A 600 38.19 -6.92 2.48
C LEU A 600 38.69 -7.35 1.10
N PRO A 601 38.71 -8.66 0.79
CA PRO A 601 39.12 -9.15 -0.52
C PRO A 601 38.20 -8.60 -1.60
N GLU A 602 38.79 -8.13 -2.70
CA GLU A 602 38.05 -7.54 -3.81
C GLU A 602 37.14 -8.57 -4.51
N HIS A 603 37.63 -9.79 -4.69
CA HIS A 603 36.91 -10.92 -5.27
C HIS A 603 36.90 -12.08 -4.26
N PRO A 604 35.91 -12.18 -3.38
CA PRO A 604 35.83 -13.27 -2.42
C PRO A 604 35.55 -14.60 -3.11
N GLN A 605 36.04 -15.69 -2.51
CA GLN A 605 35.80 -17.04 -2.99
C GLN A 605 34.31 -17.40 -2.88
N GLU A 606 33.76 -18.02 -3.92
CA GLU A 606 32.38 -18.54 -3.88
C GLU A 606 32.24 -19.73 -2.93
N ARG A 607 31.10 -19.80 -2.26
CA ARG A 607 30.72 -20.94 -1.43
C ARG A 607 30.19 -22.11 -2.25
N ASP A 608 30.31 -23.30 -1.66
CA ASP A 608 29.74 -24.51 -2.21
C ASP A 608 28.20 -24.43 -2.28
N VAL A 609 27.67 -24.69 -3.47
CA VAL A 609 26.23 -24.86 -3.68
C VAL A 609 25.82 -26.26 -3.24
N PRO A 610 24.78 -26.41 -2.40
CA PRO A 610 24.25 -27.72 -2.04
C PRO A 610 23.95 -28.59 -3.27
N LYS A 611 24.40 -29.84 -3.28
CA LYS A 611 24.33 -30.77 -4.45
C LYS A 611 22.94 -30.94 -5.08
N TYR A 612 21.87 -30.65 -4.35
CA TYR A 612 20.48 -30.81 -4.80
C TYR A 612 19.88 -29.55 -5.41
N ILE A 613 20.59 -28.43 -5.36
CA ILE A 613 20.19 -27.19 -6.02
C ILE A 613 20.77 -27.22 -7.42
N ASP A 614 19.89 -27.11 -8.42
CA ASP A 614 20.32 -26.99 -9.81
C ASP A 614 21.12 -25.69 -9.97
N PRO A 615 22.37 -25.73 -10.49
CA PRO A 615 23.21 -24.55 -10.65
C PRO A 615 22.57 -23.42 -11.45
N VAL A 616 21.60 -23.73 -12.33
CA VAL A 616 20.86 -22.70 -13.08
C VAL A 616 20.02 -21.79 -12.18
N LEU A 617 19.74 -22.21 -10.94
CA LEU A 617 18.98 -21.44 -9.95
C LEU A 617 19.85 -20.53 -9.09
N VAL A 618 21.17 -20.56 -9.28
CA VAL A 618 22.14 -19.78 -8.50
C VAL A 618 22.78 -18.75 -9.42
N ASP A 619 21.99 -17.74 -9.77
CA ASP A 619 22.41 -16.56 -10.54
C ASP A 619 23.07 -15.49 -9.66
N PHE A 620 23.27 -15.76 -8.38
CA PHE A 620 23.83 -14.85 -7.38
C PHE A 620 25.12 -15.37 -6.73
N ARG A 621 25.93 -14.45 -6.20
CA ARG A 621 27.14 -14.75 -5.42
C ARG A 621 26.76 -15.17 -3.98
N VAL A 622 27.43 -16.21 -3.46
CA VAL A 622 27.20 -16.78 -2.12
C VAL A 622 28.49 -17.05 -1.39
#